data_AF-A0A6V7W7J5-F1
#
_entry.id   AF-A0A6V7W7J5-F1
#
_cell.length_a   1.000
_cell.length_b   1.000
_cell.length_c   1.000
_cell.angle_alpha   90.00
_cell.angle_beta   90.00
_cell.angle_gamma   90.00
#
_symmetry.space_group_name_H-M   'P 1'
#
loop_
_entity.id
_entity.type
_entity.pdbx_description
1 polymer ?
#
loop_
_entity_poly.entity_id
_entity_poly.type
_entity_poly.pdbx_seq_one_letter_code
_entity_poly.pdbx_strand_id
1 'polypeptide(L)'
;MGFFLSAPIVFLANTVYLPFVISLVIGIPSVILYSFEVVIIITKWKDYNSSFFQLLIARAILNILYFIISFGQRFAKVGLFTNVYLQLPSWVLATSFFFRYYGLHCENIATTLLLLDRLSSILWPFTYEKAKYLF
;
A
#
# COMPACT_ATOMS: atom_id res chain seq x y z
N MET A 1 -11.77 40.27 -4.63
CA MET A 1 -12.28 38.90 -4.81
C MET A 1 -11.25 37.82 -4.42
N GLY A 2 -10.39 38.06 -3.42
CA GLY A 2 -9.34 37.11 -2.98
C GLY A 2 -9.51 36.57 -1.56
N PHE A 3 -10.41 37.15 -0.76
CA PHE A 3 -10.57 36.81 0.67
C PHE A 3 -11.57 35.67 0.93
N PHE A 4 -12.44 35.35 -0.04
CA PHE A 4 -13.43 34.27 0.08
C PHE A 4 -12.87 32.89 -0.31
N LEU A 5 -11.74 32.83 -1.02
CA LEU A 5 -11.09 31.57 -1.41
C LEU A 5 -10.10 31.08 -0.35
N SER A 6 -9.61 31.92 0.56
CA SER A 6 -8.63 31.54 1.58
C SER A 6 -9.22 30.65 2.68
N ALA A 7 -10.44 30.95 3.16
CA ALA A 7 -11.12 30.20 4.21
C ALA A 7 -11.34 28.70 3.89
N PRO A 8 -11.88 28.31 2.71
CA PRO A 8 -12.06 26.90 2.37
C PRO A 8 -10.73 26.16 2.14
N ILE A 9 -9.71 26.84 1.61
CA ILE A 9 -8.37 26.26 1.40
C ILE A 9 -7.70 25.96 2.74
N VAL A 10 -7.80 26.86 3.72
CA VAL A 10 -7.26 26.66 5.07
C VAL A 10 -8.00 25.54 5.82
N PHE A 11 -9.32 25.43 5.65
CA PHE A 11 -10.11 24.33 6.23
C PHE A 11 -9.75 22.96 5.62
N LEU A 12 -9.63 22.89 4.28
CA LEU A 12 -9.17 21.69 3.58
C LEU A 12 -7.74 21.29 3.98
N ALA A 13 -6.83 22.26 4.12
CA ALA A 13 -5.46 21.98 4.56
C ALA A 13 -5.40 21.39 5.97
N ASN A 14 -6.21 21.91 6.91
CA ASN A 14 -6.24 21.40 8.29
C ASN A 14 -6.83 19.98 8.41
N THR A 15 -7.83 19.63 7.59
CA THR A 15 -8.41 18.27 7.59
C THR A 15 -7.48 17.20 7.01
N VAL A 16 -6.55 17.59 6.14
CA VAL A 16 -5.59 16.65 5.50
C VAL A 16 -4.28 16.53 6.28
N TYR A 17 -3.92 17.54 7.08
CA TYR A 17 -2.65 17.58 7.79
C TYR A 17 -2.46 16.45 8.81
N LEU A 18 -3.45 16.23 9.68
CA LEU A 18 -3.36 15.18 10.70
C LEU A 18 -3.29 13.75 10.10
N PRO A 19 -4.15 13.37 9.13
CA PRO A 19 -4.02 12.11 8.41
C PRO A 19 -2.68 11.96 7.67
N PHE A 20 -2.11 13.05 7.15
CA PHE A 20 -0.82 13.05 6.49
C PHE A 20 0.33 12.77 7.46
N VAL A 21 0.36 13.43 8.62
CA VAL A 21 1.38 13.18 9.66
C VAL A 21 1.30 11.75 10.19
N ILE A 22 0.09 11.24 10.46
CA ILE A 22 -0.11 9.84 10.86
C ILE A 22 0.43 8.89 9.77
N SER A 23 0.16 9.21 8.50
CA SER A 23 0.67 8.44 7.36
C SER A 23 2.18 8.40 7.29
N LEU A 24 2.87 9.48 7.66
CA LEU A 24 4.33 9.54 7.69
C LEU A 24 4.89 8.67 8.81
N VAL A 25 4.38 8.87 10.03
CA VAL A 25 4.86 8.18 11.24
C VAL A 25 4.68 6.66 11.13
N ILE A 26 3.56 6.21 10.56
CA ILE A 26 3.26 4.77 10.42
C ILE A 26 3.81 4.23 9.11
N GLY A 27 3.65 4.98 8.02
CA GLY A 27 3.91 4.46 6.68
C GLY A 27 5.39 4.38 6.32
N ILE A 28 6.23 5.33 6.74
CA ILE A 28 7.67 5.26 6.46
C ILE A 28 8.31 4.00 7.09
N PRO A 29 8.12 3.72 8.40
CA PRO A 29 8.64 2.48 8.99
C PRO A 29 8.10 1.23 8.28
N SER A 30 6.82 1.23 7.90
CA SER A 30 6.20 0.10 7.21
C SER A 30 6.84 -0.17 5.85
N VAL A 31 7.09 0.86 5.05
CA VAL A 31 7.73 0.74 3.72
C VAL A 31 9.16 0.27 3.83
N ILE A 32 9.89 0.72 4.86
CA ILE A 32 11.24 0.24 5.14
C ILE A 32 11.22 -1.28 5.42
N LEU A 33 10.28 -1.73 6.26
CA LEU A 33 10.12 -3.15 6.56
C LEU A 33 9.78 -3.97 5.31
N TYR A 34 8.80 -3.52 4.50
CA TYR A 34 8.44 -4.21 3.25
C TYR A 34 9.59 -4.22 2.25
N SER A 35 10.40 -3.16 2.21
CA SER A 35 11.58 -3.10 1.35
C SER A 35 12.63 -4.12 1.77
N PHE A 36 12.89 -4.26 3.08
CA PHE A 36 13.78 -5.30 3.59
C PHE A 36 13.26 -6.71 3.29
N GLU A 37 11.96 -6.94 3.45
CA GLU A 37 11.32 -8.22 3.13
C GLU A 37 11.56 -8.61 1.66
N VAL A 38 11.28 -7.70 0.72
CA VAL A 38 11.53 -7.92 -0.71
C VAL A 38 13.02 -8.19 -0.98
N VAL A 39 13.91 -7.37 -0.42
CA VAL A 39 15.37 -7.52 -0.61
C VAL A 39 15.86 -8.88 -0.10
N ILE A 40 15.44 -9.31 1.09
CA ILE A 40 15.87 -10.57 1.69
C ILE A 40 15.41 -11.75 0.84
N ILE A 41 14.14 -11.76 0.42
CA ILE A 41 13.58 -12.90 -0.31
C ILE A 41 14.21 -12.97 -1.71
N ILE A 42 14.43 -11.84 -2.39
CA ILE A 42 15.14 -11.81 -3.68
C ILE A 42 16.59 -12.28 -3.54
N THR A 43 17.30 -11.80 -2.51
CA THR A 43 18.72 -12.18 -2.30
C THR A 43 18.87 -13.67 -2.01
N LYS A 44 17.92 -14.26 -1.29
CA LYS A 44 17.91 -15.68 -0.92
C LYS A 44 16.86 -16.48 -1.67
N TRP A 45 16.59 -16.12 -2.93
CA TRP A 45 15.49 -16.71 -3.71
C TRP A 45 15.52 -18.25 -3.78
N LYS A 46 16.73 -18.83 -3.84
CA LYS A 46 16.91 -20.29 -3.89
C LYS A 46 16.39 -21.01 -2.64
N ASP A 47 16.46 -20.38 -1.48
CA ASP A 47 16.00 -20.95 -0.20
C ASP A 47 14.49 -20.70 0.02
N TYR A 48 13.92 -19.73 -0.71
CA TYR A 48 12.55 -19.23 -0.51
C TYR A 48 11.62 -19.49 -1.69
N ASN A 49 11.77 -20.63 -2.38
CA ASN A 49 10.98 -20.95 -3.56
C ASN A 49 9.59 -21.56 -3.26
N SER A 50 8.94 -21.15 -2.15
CA SER A 50 7.60 -21.64 -1.82
C SER A 50 6.51 -20.65 -2.22
N SER A 51 5.31 -21.15 -2.52
CA SER A 51 4.15 -20.32 -2.88
C SER A 51 3.81 -19.28 -1.81
N PHE A 52 4.10 -19.58 -0.53
CA PHE A 52 4.00 -18.64 0.57
C PHE A 52 4.89 -17.41 0.37
N PHE A 53 6.18 -17.59 0.06
CA PHE A 53 7.11 -16.47 -0.12
C PHE A 53 6.82 -15.66 -1.39
N GLN A 54 6.29 -16.30 -2.44
CA GLN A 54 5.85 -15.58 -3.64
C GLN A 54 4.65 -14.66 -3.33
N LEU A 55 3.64 -15.16 -2.60
CA LEU A 55 2.51 -14.36 -2.13
C LEU A 55 2.95 -13.24 -1.17
N LEU A 56 3.95 -13.52 -0.33
CA LEU A 56 4.51 -12.57 0.61
C LEU A 56 5.20 -11.40 -0.09
N ILE A 57 6.02 -11.66 -1.12
CA ILE A 57 6.63 -10.61 -1.95
C ILE A 57 5.58 -9.82 -2.70
N ALA A 58 4.58 -10.49 -3.30
CA ALA A 58 3.52 -9.81 -4.03
C ALA A 58 2.79 -8.81 -3.12
N ARG A 59 2.49 -9.20 -1.88
CA ARG A 59 1.92 -8.32 -0.86
C ARG A 59 2.85 -7.15 -0.51
N ALA A 60 4.13 -7.40 -0.28
CA ALA A 60 5.09 -6.36 0.07
C ALA A 60 5.22 -5.30 -1.04
N ILE A 61 5.28 -5.72 -2.30
CA ILE A 61 5.32 -4.82 -3.47
C ILE A 61 4.04 -3.98 -3.55
N LEU A 62 2.87 -4.61 -3.39
CA LEU A 62 1.59 -3.90 -3.39
C LEU A 62 1.53 -2.83 -2.29
N ASN A 63 2.07 -3.13 -1.10
CA ASN A 63 2.09 -2.19 0.01
C ASN A 63 3.03 -1.00 -0.20
N ILE A 64 4.19 -1.23 -0.81
CA ILE A 64 5.10 -0.15 -1.21
C ILE A 64 4.42 0.75 -2.25
N LEU A 65 3.80 0.16 -3.27
CA LEU A 65 3.11 0.89 -4.33
C LEU A 65 1.91 1.68 -3.80
N TYR A 66 1.12 1.07 -2.91
CA TYR A 66 0.02 1.74 -2.21
C TYR A 66 0.51 2.95 -1.42
N PHE A 67 1.60 2.81 -0.66
CA PHE A 67 2.15 3.91 0.11
C PHE A 67 2.60 5.05 -0.79
N ILE A 68 3.36 4.79 -1.86
CA ILE A 68 3.87 5.84 -2.76
C ILE A 68 2.70 6.64 -3.37
N ILE A 69 1.67 5.96 -3.86
CA ILE A 69 0.51 6.59 -4.50
C ILE A 69 -0.31 7.38 -3.47
N SER A 70 -0.61 6.77 -2.33
CA SER A 70 -1.39 7.40 -1.25
C SER A 70 -0.64 8.61 -0.66
N PHE A 71 0.68 8.49 -0.50
CA PHE A 71 1.54 9.56 -0.01
C PHE A 71 1.60 10.72 -1.00
N GLY A 72 1.83 10.45 -2.29
CA GLY A 72 1.86 11.49 -3.32
C GLY A 72 0.54 12.28 -3.40
N GLN A 73 -0.59 11.59 -3.34
CA GLN A 73 -1.91 12.24 -3.30
C GLN A 73 -2.11 13.13 -2.06
N ARG A 74 -1.67 12.67 -0.88
CA ARG A 74 -1.83 13.43 0.37
C ARG A 74 -0.86 14.61 0.41
N PHE A 75 0.39 14.41 -0.03
CA PHE A 75 1.40 15.45 -0.14
C PHE A 75 0.94 16.60 -1.02
N ALA A 76 0.39 16.30 -2.19
CA ALA A 76 -0.15 17.30 -3.11
C ALA A 76 -1.29 18.12 -2.50
N LYS A 77 -2.01 17.60 -1.50
CA LYS A 77 -3.12 18.29 -0.83
C LYS A 77 -2.68 19.18 0.34
N VAL A 78 -1.42 19.17 0.74
CA VAL A 78 -0.92 19.88 1.94
C VAL A 78 -0.22 21.19 1.56
N GLY A 79 -0.62 22.28 2.23
CA GLY A 79 0.09 23.55 2.20
C GLY A 79 0.15 24.22 0.82
N LEU A 80 1.35 24.57 0.37
CA LEU A 80 1.57 25.29 -0.89
C LEU A 80 1.30 24.41 -2.13
N PHE A 81 1.32 23.08 -1.97
CA PHE A 81 1.09 22.14 -3.07
C PHE A 81 -0.38 21.97 -3.44
N THR A 82 -1.31 22.41 -2.58
CA THR A 82 -2.76 22.30 -2.83
C THR A 82 -3.16 22.99 -4.13
N ASN A 83 -2.51 24.11 -4.50
CA ASN A 83 -2.76 24.77 -5.78
C ASN A 83 -2.38 23.91 -6.98
N VAL A 84 -1.29 23.14 -6.88
CA VAL A 84 -0.88 22.18 -7.92
C VAL A 84 -1.88 21.03 -7.99
N TYR A 85 -2.33 20.52 -6.84
CA TYR A 85 -3.34 19.46 -6.78
C TYR A 85 -4.67 19.86 -7.44
N LEU A 86 -5.12 21.11 -7.24
CA LEU A 86 -6.35 21.62 -7.85
C LEU A 86 -6.24 21.80 -9.38
N GLN A 87 -5.02 21.89 -9.91
CA GLN A 87 -4.75 22.00 -11.33
C GLN A 87 -4.47 20.65 -12.01
N LEU A 88 -4.46 19.54 -11.25
CA LEU A 88 -4.22 18.23 -11.83
C LEU A 88 -5.36 17.83 -12.77
N PRO A 89 -5.04 17.21 -13.92
CA PRO A 89 -6.06 16.68 -14.80
C PRO A 89 -6.92 15.62 -14.10
N SER A 90 -8.21 15.57 -14.45
CA SER A 90 -9.18 14.62 -13.87
C SER A 90 -8.75 13.16 -14.02
N TRP A 91 -8.08 12.79 -15.12
CA TRP A 91 -7.58 11.43 -15.34
C TRP A 91 -6.47 11.04 -14.35
N VAL A 92 -5.61 11.98 -13.93
CA VAL A 92 -4.55 11.74 -12.91
C VAL A 92 -5.19 11.50 -11.55
N LEU A 93 -6.20 12.28 -11.22
CA LEU A 93 -6.94 12.11 -9.97
C LEU A 93 -7.68 10.76 -9.96
N ALA A 94 -8.37 10.43 -11.06
CA ALA A 94 -9.13 9.17 -11.20
C ALA A 94 -8.22 7.94 -11.10
N THR A 95 -7.08 7.94 -11.80
CA THR A 95 -6.10 6.83 -11.71
C THR A 95 -5.55 6.68 -10.30
N SER A 96 -5.22 7.78 -9.64
CA SER A 96 -4.71 7.74 -8.27
C SER A 96 -5.76 7.24 -7.26
N PHE A 97 -7.04 7.61 -7.43
CA PHE A 97 -8.15 7.06 -6.64
C PHE A 97 -8.37 5.57 -6.90
N PHE A 98 -8.29 5.14 -8.17
CA PHE A 98 -8.38 3.74 -8.56
C PHE A 98 -7.32 2.90 -7.84
N PHE A 99 -6.03 3.27 -7.97
CA PHE A 99 -4.96 2.53 -7.33
C PHE A 99 -5.07 2.50 -5.80
N ARG A 100 -5.54 3.58 -5.19
CA ARG A 100 -5.76 3.61 -3.74
C ARG A 100 -6.90 2.68 -3.31
N TYR A 101 -8.02 2.67 -4.03
CA TYR A 101 -9.17 1.86 -3.69
C TYR A 101 -8.90 0.37 -3.94
N TYR A 102 -8.46 0.02 -5.14
CA TYR A 102 -8.17 -1.36 -5.52
C TYR A 102 -6.92 -1.91 -4.83
N GLY A 103 -5.90 -1.08 -4.58
CA GLY A 103 -4.70 -1.48 -3.83
C GLY A 103 -5.04 -2.01 -2.44
N LEU A 104 -5.96 -1.36 -1.73
CA LEU A 104 -6.44 -1.83 -0.42
C LEU A 104 -7.14 -3.19 -0.51
N HIS A 105 -7.97 -3.40 -1.54
CA HIS A 105 -8.62 -4.70 -1.77
C HIS A 105 -7.61 -5.80 -2.10
N CYS A 106 -6.62 -5.50 -2.96
CA CYS A 106 -5.54 -6.43 -3.28
C CYS A 106 -4.73 -6.80 -2.04
N GLU A 107 -4.42 -5.85 -1.15
CA GLU A 107 -3.72 -6.12 0.11
C GLU A 107 -4.54 -7.05 1.02
N ASN A 108 -5.84 -6.78 1.18
CA ASN A 108 -6.72 -7.60 2.01
C ASN A 108 -6.86 -9.03 1.46
N ILE A 109 -6.99 -9.18 0.14
CA ILE A 109 -7.03 -10.49 -0.52
C ILE A 109 -5.71 -11.23 -0.32
N ALA A 110 -4.57 -10.59 -0.59
CA ALA A 110 -3.25 -11.20 -0.40
C ALA A 110 -3.02 -11.64 1.05
N THR A 111 -3.42 -10.81 2.01
CA THR A 111 -3.34 -11.14 3.45
C THR A 111 -4.23 -12.32 3.79
N THR A 112 -5.45 -12.36 3.26
CA THR A 112 -6.38 -13.48 3.47
C THR A 112 -5.81 -14.78 2.91
N LEU A 113 -5.23 -14.75 1.71
CA LEU A 113 -4.59 -15.92 1.09
C LEU A 113 -3.39 -16.41 1.93
N LEU A 114 -2.55 -15.52 2.44
CA LEU A 114 -1.45 -15.89 3.34
C LEU A 114 -1.94 -16.54 4.64
N LEU A 115 -3.03 -16.03 5.21
CA LEU A 115 -3.64 -16.61 6.41
C LEU A 115 -4.25 -17.98 6.12
N LEU A 116 -4.90 -18.15 4.97
CA LEU A 116 -5.45 -19.43 4.53
C LEU A 116 -4.35 -20.46 4.26
N ASP A 117 -3.25 -20.05 3.63
CA ASP A 117 -2.09 -20.91 3.40
C ASP A 117 -1.50 -21.41 4.72
N ARG A 118 -1.30 -20.51 5.69
CA ARG A 118 -0.85 -20.88 7.05
C ARG A 118 -1.86 -21.76 7.78
N LEU A 119 -3.14 -21.43 7.73
CA LEU A 119 -4.18 -22.22 8.39
C LEU A 119 -4.24 -23.64 7.81
N SER A 120 -4.11 -23.76 6.48
CA SER A 120 -4.08 -25.05 5.78
C SER A 120 -2.88 -25.90 6.20
N SER A 121 -1.72 -25.27 6.39
CA SER A 121 -0.51 -25.95 6.88
C SER A 121 -0.68 -26.50 8.31
N ILE A 122 -1.48 -25.83 9.16
CA ILE A 122 -1.74 -26.24 10.55
C ILE A 122 -2.84 -27.31 10.62
N LEU A 123 -3.93 -27.15 9.86
CA LEU A 123 -5.09 -28.04 9.91
C LEU A 123 -4.84 -29.39 9.22
N TRP A 124 -4.04 -29.42 8.14
CA TRP A 124 -3.80 -30.62 7.35
C TRP A 124 -2.31 -30.85 7.05
N PRO A 125 -1.46 -31.05 8.07
CA PRO A 125 -0.02 -31.16 7.88
C PRO A 125 0.39 -32.30 6.94
N PHE A 126 -0.31 -33.44 6.99
CA PHE A 126 0.01 -34.64 6.19
C PHE A 126 -0.39 -34.54 4.72
N THR A 127 -1.36 -33.68 4.39
CA THR A 127 -1.88 -33.48 3.02
C THR A 127 -1.29 -32.22 2.38
N TYR A 128 -0.86 -31.26 3.19
CA TYR A 128 -0.35 -29.97 2.75
C TYR A 128 0.94 -30.10 1.93
N GLU A 129 1.86 -31.00 2.29
CA GLU A 129 3.07 -31.26 1.48
C GLU A 129 2.74 -31.78 0.06
N LYS A 130 1.67 -32.55 -0.10
CA LYS A 130 1.25 -33.07 -1.41
C LYS A 130 0.56 -32.00 -2.26
N ALA A 131 -0.20 -31.09 -1.63
CA ALA A 131 -0.90 -30.00 -2.32
C ALA A 131 0.05 -28.89 -2.81
N LYS A 132 1.22 -28.74 -2.17
CA LYS A 132 2.22 -27.71 -2.49
C LYS A 132 2.88 -27.86 -3.87
N TYR A 133 2.78 -29.05 -4.49
CA TYR A 133 3.33 -29.35 -5.83
C TYR A 133 2.30 -29.22 -6.96
N LEU A 134 1.04 -28.87 -6.64
CA LEU A 134 -0.07 -28.76 -7.60
C LEU A 134 -0.33 -27.31 -8.04
N PHE A 135 0.39 -26.34 -7.48
CA PHE A 135 0.44 -24.93 -7.85
C PHE A 135 1.89 -24.52 -8.09
#